data_AF-A0A7K1X2V8-F1
#
_entry.id   AF-A0A7K1X2V8-F1
#
_cell.length_a   1.000
_cell.length_b   1.000
_cell.length_c   1.000
_cell.angle_alpha   90.00
_cell.angle_beta   90.00
_cell.angle_gamma   90.00
#
_symmetry.space_group_name_H-M   'P 1'
#
loop_
_entity.id
_entity.type
_entity.pdbx_description
1 polymer ?
#
loop_
_entity_poly.entity_id
_entity_poly.type
_entity_poly.pdbx_seq_one_letter_code
_entity_poly.pdbx_strand_id
1 'polypeptide(L)' 'METNQIKEKIRELENWLIENPNSPERSLIESDINKLKNQLKKNHE' A
#
# COMPACT_ATOMS: atom_id res chain seq x y z
N MET A 1 8.26 12.90 -9.38
CA MET A 1 8.74 12.55 -8.02
C MET A 1 7.98 11.36 -7.41
N GLU A 2 7.17 10.62 -8.19
CA GLU A 2 5.98 9.96 -7.65
C GLU A 2 6.06 8.44 -7.39
N THR A 3 6.84 7.66 -8.14
CA THR A 3 6.83 6.19 -8.00
C THR A 3 7.55 5.68 -6.74
N ASN A 4 8.61 6.36 -6.30
CA ASN A 4 9.34 5.97 -5.09
C ASN A 4 8.53 6.26 -3.82
N GLN A 5 7.81 7.37 -3.76
CA GLN A 5 6.92 7.70 -2.64
C GLN A 5 5.77 6.71 -2.51
N ILE A 6 5.17 6.28 -3.63
CA ILE A 6 4.10 5.27 -3.61
C ILE A 6 4.64 3.92 -3.12
N LYS A 7 5.86 3.51 -3.54
CA LYS A 7 6.51 2.28 -3.05
C LYS A 7 6.81 2.34 -1.56
N GLU A 8 7.28 3.48 -1.07
CA GLU A 8 7.57 3.69 0.35
C GLU A 8 6.29 3.59 1.19
N LYS A 9 5.22 4.25 0.74
CA LYS A 9 3.91 4.20 1.40
C LYS A 9 3.30 2.80 1.42
N ILE A 10 3.46 2.02 0.34
CA ILE A 10 3.06 0.60 0.33
C ILE A 10 3.82 -0.18 1.41
N ARG A 11 5.13 0.01 1.53
CA ARG A 11 5.95 -0.66 2.54
C ARG A 11 5.53 -0.30 3.97
N GLU A 12 5.24 0.97 4.24
CA GLU A 12 4.76 1.40 5.55
C GLU A 12 3.44 0.74 5.92
N LEU A 13 2.49 0.68 4.98
CA LEU A 13 1.20 0.03 5.18
C LEU A 13 1.36 -1.49 5.37
N GLU A 14 2.22 -2.15 4.59
CA GLU A 14 2.51 -3.58 4.75
C GLU A 14 3.17 -3.87 6.11
N ASN A 15 4.12 -3.04 6.55
CA ASN A 15 4.74 -3.18 7.88
C ASN A 15 3.72 -2.95 9.00
N TRP A 16 2.87 -1.94 8.87
CA TRP A 16 1.83 -1.66 9.86
C TRP A 16 0.86 -2.83 10.02
N LEU A 17 0.49 -3.50 8.92
CA LEU A 17 -0.33 -4.72 8.95
C LEU A 17 0.36 -5.90 9.62
N ILE A 18 1.69 -6.01 9.51
CA ILE A 18 2.49 -7.02 10.22
C ILE A 18 2.45 -6.76 11.73
N GLU A 19 2.57 -5.50 12.15
CA GLU A 19 2.49 -5.12 13.57
C GLU A 19 1.06 -5.18 14.12
N ASN A 20 0.04 -4.97 13.27
CA ASN A 20 -1.37 -4.91 13.65
C ASN A 20 -2.21 -5.94 12.86
N PRO A 21 -1.93 -7.25 12.99
CA PRO A 21 -2.55 -8.29 12.14
C PRO A 21 -4.06 -8.45 12.35
N ASN A 22 -4.56 -8.03 13.52
CA ASN A 22 -5.97 -8.10 13.91
C ASN A 22 -6.67 -6.73 13.87
N SER A 23 -6.07 -5.72 13.24
CA SER A 23 -6.71 -4.42 13.11
C SER A 23 -8.04 -4.53 12.35
N PRO A 24 -9.12 -3.89 12.81
CA PRO A 24 -10.38 -3.81 12.06
C PRO A 24 -10.22 -3.05 10.73
N GLU A 25 -9.19 -2.22 10.61
CA GLU A 25 -8.88 -1.43 9.41
C GLU A 25 -8.04 -2.21 8.39
N ARG A 26 -7.62 -3.43 8.72
CA ARG A 26 -6.79 -4.27 7.85
C ARG A 26 -7.34 -4.37 6.42
N SER A 27 -8.64 -4.63 6.29
CA SER A 27 -9.28 -4.77 4.98
C SER A 27 -9.24 -3.46 4.15
N LEU A 28 -9.36 -2.30 4.82
CA LEU A 28 -9.24 -1.00 4.17
C LEU A 28 -7.80 -0.74 3.72
N ILE A 29 -6.83 -1.04 4.57
CA ILE A 29 -5.40 -0.85 4.29
C ILE A 29 -4.95 -1.77 3.15
N GLU A 30 -5.38 -3.05 3.15
CA GLU A 30 -5.10 -3.98 2.04
C GLU A 30 -5.71 -3.47 0.72
N SER A 31 -6.91 -2.90 0.75
CA SER A 31 -7.55 -2.29 -0.42
C SER A 31 -6.75 -1.09 -0.95
N ASP A 32 -6.27 -0.23 -0.06
CA ASP A 32 -5.46 0.94 -0.43
C ASP A 32 -4.08 0.55 -0.96
N ILE A 33 -3.41 -0.44 -0.36
CA ILE A 33 -2.17 -1.02 -0.91
C ILE A 33 -2.40 -1.50 -2.35
N ASN A 34 -3.53 -2.18 -2.62
CA ASN A 34 -3.84 -2.69 -3.95
C ASN A 34 -4.09 -1.55 -4.96
N LYS A 35 -4.77 -0.47 -4.56
CA LYS A 35 -4.94 0.72 -5.41
C LYS A 35 -3.60 1.37 -5.74
N LEU A 36 -2.72 1.51 -4.74
CA LEU A 36 -1.38 2.08 -4.92
C LEU A 36 -0.52 1.20 -5.85
N LYS A 37 -0.60 -0.13 -5.73
CA LYS A 37 0.06 -1.08 -6.65
C LYS A 37 -0.48 -0.93 -8.08
N ASN A 38 -1.79 -0.77 -8.25
CA ASN A 38 -2.40 -0.52 -9.56
C ASN A 38 -1.98 0.83 -10.17
N GLN A 39 -1.86 1.88 -9.36
CA GLN A 39 -1.35 3.18 -9.82
C GLN A 39 0.11 3.09 -10.30
N LEU A 40 0.95 2.32 -9.59
CA LEU A 40 2.32 2.05 -10.03
C LEU A 40 2.37 1.31 -11.36
N LYS A 41 1.46 0.35 -11.57
CA LYS A 41 1.37 -0.41 -12.82
C LYS A 41 0.93 0.49 -13.98
N LYS A 42 -0.11 1.30 -13.79
CA LYS A 42 -0.65 2.21 -14.81
C LYS A 42 0.32 3.34 -15.21
N ASN A 43 1.20 3.79 -14.31
CA ASN A 43 2.21 4.81 -14.66
C ASN A 43 3.42 4.23 -15.41
N HIS A 44 3.49 2.91 -15.60
CA HIS A 44 4.56 2.23 -16.33
C HIS A 44 4.12 1.72 -17.71
N GLU A 45 2.84 1.89 -18.08
CA GLU A 45 2.28 1.68 -19.43
C GLU A 45 2.19 3.02 -20.17
#